data_AF-A0A1Y3MVJ9-F1
#
_entry.id   AF-A0A1Y3MVJ9-F1
#
_cell.length_a   1.000
_cell.length_b   1.000
_cell.length_c   1.000
_cell.angle_alpha   90.00
_cell.angle_beta   90.00
_cell.angle_gamma   90.00
#
_symmetry.space_group_name_H-M   'P 1'
#
loop_
_entity.id
_entity.type
_entity.pdbx_description
1 polymer ?
#
loop_
_entity_poly.entity_id
_entity_poly.type
_entity_poly.pdbx_seq_one_letter_code
_entity_poly.pdbx_strand_id
1 'polypeptide(L)'
;MKKEEKKEEENPVEGECWSKAQGYDCCEKRSTRVSYVDKKKGEEWGYEHGKWCGITDLQRCPSYSDAYPCCKGCTVKYTDSEKWGIENQKWCSIPYSCDEKK
;
A
#
# COMPACT_ATOMS: atom_id res chain seq x y z
N MET A 1 -15.81 26.24 -32.27
CA MET A 1 -14.57 25.65 -31.74
C MET A 1 -14.95 24.80 -30.53
N LYS A 2 -14.92 23.47 -30.68
CA LYS A 2 -15.12 22.54 -29.57
C LYS A 2 -13.84 22.56 -28.73
N LYS A 3 -13.93 23.01 -27.48
CA LYS A 3 -12.90 22.73 -26.49
C LYS A 3 -13.48 21.65 -25.58
N GLU A 4 -13.12 20.42 -25.89
CA GLU A 4 -13.25 19.29 -24.99
C GLU A 4 -12.01 19.31 -24.10
N GLU A 5 -12.18 19.62 -22.82
CA GLU A 5 -11.09 19.57 -21.83
C GLU A 5 -11.40 18.47 -20.82
N LYS A 6 -10.82 17.30 -21.13
CA LYS A 6 -10.39 16.16 -20.31
C LYS A 6 -11.07 15.95 -18.95
N LYS A 7 -11.88 14.89 -18.91
CA LYS A 7 -12.29 14.17 -17.72
C LYS A 7 -11.05 13.57 -17.04
N GLU A 8 -10.61 14.13 -15.92
CA GLU A 8 -9.78 13.39 -14.96
C GLU A 8 -10.67 12.32 -14.35
N GLU A 9 -10.41 11.06 -14.69
CA GLU A 9 -10.92 9.95 -13.90
C GLU A 9 -10.05 9.81 -12.66
N GLU A 10 -10.54 10.33 -11.55
CA GLU A 10 -10.17 9.93 -10.20
C GLU A 10 -10.53 8.44 -10.03
N ASN A 11 -9.59 7.57 -10.41
CA ASN A 11 -9.64 6.15 -10.09
C ASN A 11 -9.10 6.02 -8.66
N PRO A 12 -9.93 5.69 -7.65
CA PRO A 12 -9.42 5.50 -6.30
C PRO A 12 -8.55 4.24 -6.33
N VAL A 13 -7.22 4.42 -6.24
CA VAL A 13 -6.33 3.27 -6.05
C VAL A 13 -6.35 2.96 -4.57
N GLU A 14 -7.47 2.41 -4.11
CA GLU A 14 -7.53 1.55 -2.94
C GLU A 14 -6.43 0.50 -3.14
N GLY A 15 -5.35 0.53 -2.34
CA GLY A 15 -4.24 -0.41 -2.48
C GLY A 15 -4.78 -1.82 -2.71
N GLU A 16 -4.47 -2.40 -3.87
CA GLU A 16 -5.29 -3.45 -4.48
C GLU A 16 -5.62 -4.55 -3.48
N CYS A 17 -6.90 -4.64 -3.14
CA CYS A 17 -7.36 -5.48 -2.06
C CYS A 17 -7.55 -6.93 -2.52
N TRP A 18 -6.43 -7.64 -2.58
CA TRP A 18 -6.34 -9.03 -3.02
C TRP A 18 -7.24 -9.98 -2.21
N SER A 19 -7.50 -9.66 -0.94
CA SER A 19 -8.30 -10.52 -0.05
C SER A 19 -9.78 -10.60 -0.43
N LYS A 20 -10.33 -9.60 -1.15
CA LYS A 20 -11.70 -9.62 -1.67
C LYS A 20 -11.94 -10.79 -2.62
N ALA A 21 -10.93 -11.16 -3.41
CA ALA A 21 -11.00 -12.33 -4.30
C ALA A 21 -11.12 -13.68 -3.55
N GLN A 22 -10.77 -13.69 -2.26
CA GLN A 22 -10.89 -14.85 -1.37
C GLN A 22 -12.08 -14.73 -0.40
N GLY A 23 -12.93 -13.72 -0.57
CA GLY A 23 -14.11 -13.49 0.27
C GLY A 23 -13.84 -12.77 1.60
N TYR A 24 -12.71 -12.07 1.73
CA TYR A 24 -12.36 -11.30 2.91
C TYR A 24 -12.24 -9.80 2.60
N ASP A 25 -12.59 -8.96 3.57
CA ASP A 25 -12.42 -7.51 3.45
C ASP A 25 -10.94 -7.11 3.59
N CYS A 26 -10.61 -5.91 3.11
CA CYS A 26 -9.31 -5.28 3.39
C CYS A 26 -9.29 -4.77 4.83
N CYS A 27 -8.10 -4.68 5.42
CA CYS A 27 -7.97 -4.01 6.70
C CYS A 27 -8.20 -2.50 6.51
N GLU A 28 -9.04 -1.91 7.35
CA GLU A 28 -9.47 -0.52 7.23
C GLU A 28 -8.52 0.43 7.96
N LYS A 29 -7.92 -0.02 9.07
CA LYS A 29 -7.07 0.83 9.90
C LYS A 29 -5.64 0.76 9.38
N ARG A 30 -5.04 1.93 9.13
CA ARG A 30 -3.61 2.07 8.82
C ARG A 30 -2.71 1.45 9.90
N SER A 31 -3.15 1.49 11.16
CA SER A 31 -2.39 0.96 12.30
C SER A 31 -2.48 -0.56 12.45
N THR A 32 -3.22 -1.26 11.58
CA THR A 32 -3.39 -2.71 11.70
C THR A 32 -2.09 -3.42 11.36
N ARG A 33 -1.65 -4.25 12.30
CA ARG A 33 -0.42 -5.01 12.19
C ARG A 33 -0.68 -6.34 11.48
N VAL A 34 0.34 -6.81 10.77
CA VAL A 34 0.35 -8.15 10.20
C VAL A 34 0.24 -9.17 11.34
N SER A 35 -0.81 -9.97 11.29
CA SER A 35 -1.12 -11.02 12.26
C SER A 35 -0.73 -12.40 11.74
N TYR A 36 -0.76 -12.58 10.41
CA TYR A 36 -0.35 -13.82 9.76
C TYR A 36 0.24 -13.53 8.37
N VAL A 37 1.24 -14.31 7.96
CA VAL A 37 1.87 -14.22 6.63
C VAL A 37 1.79 -15.58 5.95
N ASP A 38 1.04 -15.67 4.86
CA ASP A 38 1.12 -16.81 3.94
C ASP A 38 2.27 -16.58 2.97
N LYS A 39 3.46 -17.06 3.35
CA LYS A 39 4.68 -16.93 2.54
C LYS A 39 4.58 -17.66 1.18
N LYS A 40 3.68 -18.64 1.01
CA LYS A 40 3.54 -19.36 -0.26
C LYS A 40 2.87 -18.48 -1.31
N LYS A 41 1.91 -17.64 -0.87
CA LYS A 41 1.17 -16.72 -1.73
C LYS A 41 1.69 -15.28 -1.68
N GLY A 42 2.52 -14.96 -0.68
CA GLY A 42 2.95 -13.58 -0.41
C GLY A 42 1.82 -12.73 0.17
N GLU A 43 0.87 -13.35 0.88
CA GLU A 43 -0.31 -12.70 1.43
C GLU A 43 -0.11 -12.38 2.91
N GLU A 44 -0.42 -11.15 3.30
CA GLU A 44 -0.29 -10.67 4.67
C GLU A 44 -1.68 -10.37 5.24
N TRP A 45 -2.02 -10.98 6.36
CA TRP A 45 -3.35 -10.89 6.95
C TRP A 45 -3.30 -10.09 8.24
N GLY A 46 -4.27 -9.19 8.42
CA GLY A 46 -4.54 -8.49 9.66
C GLY A 46 -5.81 -9.03 10.31
N TYR A 47 -6.11 -8.53 11.50
CA TYR A 47 -7.30 -8.92 12.25
C TYR A 47 -7.93 -7.69 12.89
N GLU A 48 -9.17 -7.38 12.49
CA GLU A 48 -9.92 -6.20 12.92
C GLU A 48 -11.35 -6.62 13.27
N HIS A 49 -11.93 -6.06 14.33
CA HIS A 49 -13.35 -6.27 14.67
C HIS A 49 -13.78 -7.75 14.74
N GLY A 50 -12.87 -8.66 15.13
CA GLY A 50 -13.17 -10.10 15.20
C GLY A 50 -13.16 -10.84 13.85
N LYS A 51 -12.70 -10.20 12.76
CA LYS A 51 -12.60 -10.78 11.42
C LYS A 51 -11.19 -10.66 10.83
N TRP A 52 -10.83 -11.65 10.01
CA TRP A 52 -9.63 -11.59 9.18
C TRP A 52 -9.81 -10.58 8.06
N CYS A 53 -8.75 -9.85 7.77
CA CYS A 53 -8.72 -8.87 6.69
C CYS A 53 -7.38 -8.91 5.94
N GLY A 54 -7.39 -8.54 4.66
CA GLY A 54 -6.16 -8.44 3.87
C GLY A 54 -5.39 -7.16 4.17
N ILE A 55 -4.09 -7.30 4.47
CA ILE A 55 -3.16 -6.17 4.55
C ILE A 55 -2.89 -5.65 3.14
N THR A 56 -2.94 -4.33 2.99
CA THR A 56 -2.66 -3.65 1.72
C THR A 56 -1.52 -2.64 1.91
N ASP A 57 -1.28 -1.83 0.89
CA ASP A 57 -0.30 -0.74 0.96
C ASP A 57 -0.65 0.29 2.05
N LEU A 58 -1.93 0.38 2.43
CA LEU A 58 -2.41 1.24 3.50
C LEU A 58 -1.68 0.97 4.82
N GLN A 59 -1.42 -0.29 5.16
CA GLN A 59 -0.73 -0.66 6.39
C GLN A 59 0.78 -0.87 6.17
N ARG A 60 1.19 -1.35 5.00
CA ARG A 60 2.60 -1.67 4.72
C ARG A 60 3.50 -0.44 4.65
N CYS A 61 2.96 0.69 4.20
CA CYS A 61 3.72 1.87 3.92
C CYS A 61 3.32 3.05 4.84
N PRO A 62 4.30 3.70 5.51
CA PRO A 62 4.05 4.76 6.48
C PRO A 62 3.25 5.91 5.87
N SER A 63 3.65 6.36 4.69
CA SER A 63 3.08 7.52 4.00
C SER A 63 2.26 7.16 2.75
N TYR A 64 1.68 5.95 2.73
CA TYR A 64 0.87 5.53 1.59
C TYR A 64 -0.32 6.46 1.32
N SER A 65 -0.46 6.88 0.06
CA SER A 65 -1.62 7.61 -0.49
C SER A 65 -1.66 7.50 -2.01
N ASP A 66 -2.71 8.01 -2.66
CA ASP A 66 -2.81 7.99 -4.13
C ASP A 66 -1.66 8.74 -4.83
N ALA A 67 -1.14 9.79 -4.20
CA ALA A 67 0.02 10.55 -4.69
C ALA A 67 1.36 9.84 -4.41
N TYR A 68 1.38 8.99 -3.39
CA TYR A 68 2.57 8.34 -2.86
C TYR A 68 2.31 6.84 -2.64
N PRO A 69 2.31 6.04 -3.72
CA PRO A 69 2.13 4.60 -3.63
C PRO A 69 3.25 3.95 -2.80
N CYS A 70 3.04 2.70 -2.40
CA CYS A 70 4.06 1.93 -1.71
C CYS A 70 5.14 1.49 -2.71
N CYS A 71 6.43 1.66 -2.37
CA CYS A 71 7.51 1.23 -3.25
C CYS A 71 7.55 -0.30 -3.34
N LYS A 72 7.88 -0.83 -4.52
CA LYS A 72 8.12 -2.27 -4.70
C LYS A 72 9.50 -2.68 -4.21
N GLY A 73 10.47 -1.76 -4.30
CA GLY A 73 11.83 -1.94 -3.81
C GLY A 73 12.12 -1.21 -2.51
N CYS A 74 13.33 -1.45 -1.98
CA CYS A 74 13.84 -0.83 -0.76
C CYS A 74 14.87 0.27 -1.02
N THR A 75 14.94 0.81 -2.24
CA THR A 75 15.93 1.83 -2.59
C THR A 75 15.48 3.21 -2.11
N VAL A 76 16.06 3.66 -1.01
CA VAL A 76 15.84 5.00 -0.47
C VAL A 76 16.54 6.04 -1.34
N LYS A 77 15.80 7.07 -1.76
CA LYS A 77 16.29 8.24 -2.51
C LYS A 77 16.27 9.51 -1.68
N TYR A 78 15.33 9.60 -0.76
CA TYR A 78 15.19 10.74 0.13
C TYR A 78 14.66 10.28 1.50
N THR A 79 15.06 10.97 2.55
CA THR A 79 14.66 10.66 3.92
C THR A 79 14.34 11.96 4.63
N ASP A 80 13.16 12.02 5.23
CA ASP A 80 12.74 13.08 6.15
C ASP A 80 12.25 12.45 7.46
N SER A 81 10.97 12.62 7.83
CA SER A 81 10.30 11.82 8.85
C SER A 81 10.12 10.36 8.43
N GLU A 82 9.99 10.12 7.13
CA GLU A 82 9.83 8.80 6.53
C GLU A 82 10.87 8.57 5.43
N LYS A 83 10.94 7.33 4.95
CA LYS A 83 11.84 6.96 3.85
C LYS A 83 11.07 6.95 2.53
N TRP A 84 11.69 7.54 1.51
CA TRP A 84 11.07 7.74 0.20
C TRP A 84 11.93 7.15 -0.90
N GLY A 85 11.27 6.52 -1.87
CA GLY A 85 11.87 6.01 -3.10
C GLY A 85 11.33 6.73 -4.32
N ILE A 86 11.95 6.46 -5.48
CA ILE A 86 11.44 6.91 -6.78
C ILE A 86 11.38 5.70 -7.71
N GLU A 87 10.17 5.37 -8.17
CA GLU A 87 9.90 4.26 -9.10
C GLU A 87 8.99 4.75 -10.23
N ASN A 88 9.29 4.38 -11.48
CA ASN A 88 8.54 4.85 -12.66
C ASN A 88 8.36 6.39 -12.71
N GLN A 89 9.41 7.13 -12.35
CA GLN A 89 9.42 8.59 -12.29
C GLN A 89 8.41 9.20 -11.30
N LYS A 90 7.91 8.42 -10.32
CA LYS A 90 6.99 8.86 -9.27
C LYS A 90 7.57 8.60 -7.89
N TRP A 91 7.25 9.46 -6.93
CA TRP A 91 7.59 9.26 -5.53
C TRP A 91 6.78 8.11 -4.95
N CYS A 92 7.41 7.30 -4.11
CA CYS A 92 6.75 6.22 -3.39
C CYS A 92 7.24 6.17 -1.93
N SER A 93 6.38 5.74 -1.02
CA SER A 93 6.71 5.51 0.38
C SER A 93 7.45 4.18 0.51
N ILE A 94 8.56 4.14 1.23
CA ILE A 94 9.32 2.90 1.46
C ILE A 94 8.57 2.03 2.48
N PRO A 95 8.33 0.73 2.20
CA PRO A 95 7.65 -0.17 3.13
C PRO A 95 8.44 -0.41 4.43
N TYR A 96 7.75 -0.65 5.54
CA TYR A 96 8.39 -0.99 6.82
C TYR A 96 9.24 -2.28 6.74
N SER A 97 8.89 -3.22 5.85
CA SER A 97 9.65 -4.45 5.64
C SER A 97 11.07 -4.22 5.11
N CYS A 98 11.36 -3.03 4.57
CA CYS A 98 12.70 -2.63 4.15
C CYS A 98 13.62 -2.32 5.34
N ASP A 99 13.09 -2.13 6.54
CA ASP A 99 13.84 -1.82 7.76
C ASP A 99 14.23 -3.06 8.58
N GLU A 100 13.67 -4.23 8.26
CA GLU A 100 13.93 -5.48 9.00
C GLU A 100 15.27 -6.15 8.62
N LYS A 101 16.04 -5.57 7.69
CA LYS A 101 17.40 -6.00 7.37
C LYS A 101 18.42 -5.32 8.29
N LYS A 102 18.50 -5.78 9.53
CA LYS A 102 19.68 -5.55 10.40
C LYS A 102 20.37 -6.86 10.70
#